data_AF-A0A934DU28-F1
#
_entry.id   AF-A0A934DU28-F1
#
_cell.length_a   1.000
_cell.length_b   1.000
_cell.length_c   1.000
_cell.angle_alpha   90.00
_cell.angle_beta   90.00
_cell.angle_gamma   90.00
#
_symmetry.space_group_name_H-M   'P 1'
#
loop_
_entity.id
_entity.type
_entity.pdbx_description
1 polymer ?
#
loop_
_entity_poly.entity_id
_entity_poly.type
_entity_poly.pdbx_seq_one_letter_code
_entity_poly.pdbx_strand_id
1 'polypeptide(L)'
;MALAPTQLVRAAILSSLLAISCGGSTDNLFTPGGESGAGGADGASEAAAGSGGSVTPDGSADGWDGTVPEAGQDASPEVGQDGDASKPDASCGPTLKLCNGACVAVNDPSYGCAPDSCGPCTAPHGTASCANEKCTISICESGWADCDGNPSNGCETSTIDDLSNCGGCAMSCSFPHADAKCSGGVCSVSVCNMGFSDCDANPANGCEVALQIDPANCGACGTQCATPHAQAACYGAKCAVGACDVGWDNCNNDAGDGCETNISSDPVHCSACNVYCTEPPNASAACTAGQCSLGACNAGFANCDANGANGCEVNTLTDATNCGACGNVCGTGGCQAGQCSAPTTPVVVSTGGANPYDIAVDAQNVYWSSASGVSRAPKTGGSPVVLTPGASANGIAIDALRVYFSDNVEFAIKSVPLGGGTVTTLWSGSSHPWRLTTNGTSVFFTDDSASTVNKVPTTGGAMTVIASGQTGAAGIARDSTSLYWTTQTDGTVMKMPILGGAIVTLASGESSPVRVAVDATSAYFSCYTSTGAIRKVPLGGGTVTTLAASQASPIAVAVDSGWVYWTDASAVKKMPVGGGATVVLAPGQQQPNSLALDATRVYWTNFGDGTVMAVAK
;
A
#
# COMPACT_ATOMS: atom_id res chain seq x y z
N MET A 1 51.74 10.63 86.02
CA MET A 1 50.81 11.07 87.08
C MET A 1 49.40 10.79 86.56
N ALA A 2 48.56 10.01 87.26
CA ALA A 2 47.19 9.57 86.91
C ALA A 2 46.99 8.96 85.48
N LEU A 3 46.72 7.66 85.29
CA LEU A 3 45.54 6.84 85.66
C LEU A 3 44.32 6.99 84.74
N ALA A 4 43.82 5.84 84.28
CA ALA A 4 42.63 5.62 83.44
C ALA A 4 41.47 5.04 84.32
N PRO A 5 40.37 4.41 83.84
CA PRO A 5 39.96 3.96 82.49
C PRO A 5 38.82 4.86 81.94
N THR A 6 37.85 4.51 81.06
CA THR A 6 37.30 3.26 80.44
C THR A 6 36.64 3.67 79.08
N GLN A 7 36.03 2.86 78.20
CA GLN A 7 35.51 1.48 78.27
C GLN A 7 35.63 0.76 76.90
N LEU A 8 34.77 -0.24 76.62
CA LEU A 8 34.68 -1.04 75.38
C LEU A 8 33.67 -0.38 74.38
N VAL A 9 33.51 -0.78 73.09
CA VAL A 9 33.53 -2.12 72.45
C VAL A 9 34.20 -2.13 71.06
N ARG A 10 34.64 -3.33 70.65
CA ARG A 10 35.37 -3.69 69.42
C ARG A 10 34.56 -3.47 68.13
N ALA A 11 35.27 -3.11 67.05
CA ALA A 11 35.36 -3.93 65.84
C ALA A 11 36.63 -3.55 65.05
N ALA A 12 37.37 -4.52 64.54
CA ALA A 12 38.49 -4.30 63.63
C ALA A 12 38.26 -5.10 62.35
N ILE A 13 38.37 -4.46 61.19
CA ILE A 13 38.33 -5.13 59.89
C ILE A 13 39.72 -5.00 59.26
N LEU A 14 40.40 -6.14 59.12
CA LEU A 14 41.65 -6.24 58.39
C LEU A 14 41.30 -6.45 56.92
N SER A 15 41.43 -5.41 56.09
CA SER A 15 41.16 -5.51 54.64
C SER A 15 42.31 -6.22 53.93
N SER A 16 42.33 -7.55 53.97
CA SER A 16 43.14 -8.36 53.07
C SER A 16 42.63 -8.20 51.62
N LEU A 17 43.48 -7.69 50.72
CA LEU A 17 43.19 -7.74 49.29
C LEU A 17 43.26 -9.20 48.81
N LEU A 18 42.10 -9.84 48.69
CA LEU A 18 41.99 -11.16 48.09
C LEU A 18 42.04 -11.00 46.56
N ALA A 19 43.26 -10.96 46.00
CA ALA A 19 43.46 -11.04 44.56
C ALA A 19 43.02 -12.43 44.07
N ILE A 20 41.84 -12.52 43.46
CA ILE A 20 41.28 -13.78 42.97
C ILE A 20 42.06 -14.22 41.72
N SER A 21 43.03 -15.11 41.92
CA SER A 21 43.67 -15.91 40.88
C SER A 21 42.65 -16.91 40.29
N CYS A 22 42.86 -17.33 39.04
CA CYS A 22 42.01 -18.31 38.38
C CYS A 22 41.95 -19.65 39.16
N GLY A 23 40.76 -20.25 39.27
CA GLY A 23 40.53 -21.43 40.12
C GLY A 23 41.31 -22.66 39.63
N GLY A 24 42.09 -23.28 40.52
CA GLY A 24 42.96 -24.41 40.18
C GLY A 24 42.30 -25.78 40.37
N SER A 25 42.07 -26.48 39.26
CA SER A 25 41.95 -27.94 39.21
C SER A 25 42.25 -28.41 37.78
N THR A 26 43.04 -29.47 37.63
CA THR A 26 43.46 -30.03 36.34
C THR A 26 42.67 -31.29 36.02
N ASP A 27 42.12 -31.39 34.80
CA ASP A 27 41.94 -32.65 34.09
C ASP A 27 41.74 -32.38 32.59
N ASN A 28 42.20 -33.32 31.75
CA ASN A 28 42.19 -33.24 30.29
C ASN A 28 41.82 -34.62 29.73
N LEU A 29 40.88 -34.70 28.77
CA LEU A 29 40.76 -35.76 27.73
C LEU A 29 39.41 -35.64 26.98
N PHE A 30 39.43 -35.67 25.64
CA PHE A 30 38.27 -36.11 24.84
C PHE A 30 38.64 -36.46 23.37
N THR A 31 37.99 -37.48 22.80
CA THR A 31 38.02 -37.87 21.38
C THR A 31 36.73 -38.60 20.99
N PRO A 32 35.95 -38.17 19.98
CA PRO A 32 34.68 -38.83 19.61
C PRO A 32 34.52 -39.29 18.14
N GLY A 33 33.54 -40.17 17.94
CA GLY A 33 32.83 -40.54 16.69
C GLY A 33 31.63 -41.45 17.06
N GLY A 34 30.60 -41.71 16.25
CA GLY A 34 30.23 -41.21 14.92
C GLY A 34 28.95 -41.93 14.37
N GLU A 35 28.48 -41.50 13.19
CA GLU A 35 27.55 -42.19 12.23
C GLU A 35 26.00 -42.24 12.43
N SER A 36 25.31 -42.36 11.27
CA SER A 36 23.89 -42.75 10.98
C SER A 36 22.72 -41.77 11.27
N GLY A 37 21.59 -41.77 10.53
CA GLY A 37 21.31 -42.36 9.20
C GLY A 37 19.81 -42.59 8.81
N ALA A 38 19.48 -42.34 7.53
CA ALA A 38 18.38 -42.93 6.68
C ALA A 38 16.87 -42.53 6.80
N GLY A 39 16.17 -42.56 5.64
CA GLY A 39 14.71 -42.75 5.44
C GLY A 39 13.79 -41.50 5.41
N GLY A 40 12.74 -41.35 4.57
CA GLY A 40 12.26 -42.13 3.40
C GLY A 40 10.78 -42.57 3.47
N ALA A 41 9.89 -42.09 2.57
CA ALA A 41 8.46 -42.50 2.48
C ALA A 41 7.78 -42.15 1.13
N ASP A 42 6.71 -42.89 0.77
CA ASP A 42 5.91 -42.80 -0.48
C ASP A 42 4.39 -42.60 -0.21
N GLY A 43 3.59 -42.26 -1.24
CA GLY A 43 2.26 -42.92 -1.41
C GLY A 43 0.97 -42.10 -1.72
N ALA A 44 0.53 -42.19 -2.98
CA ALA A 44 -0.88 -42.31 -3.47
C ALA A 44 -1.94 -41.16 -3.31
N SER A 45 -2.98 -41.22 -4.17
CA SER A 45 -4.12 -40.29 -4.28
C SER A 45 -5.31 -40.92 -5.06
N GLU A 46 -6.57 -40.55 -4.77
CA GLU A 46 -7.79 -41.14 -5.39
C GLU A 46 -8.82 -40.13 -5.96
N ALA A 47 -9.83 -40.69 -6.64
CA ALA A 47 -10.71 -40.20 -7.71
C ALA A 47 -11.85 -39.17 -7.43
N ALA A 48 -12.08 -38.30 -8.43
CA ALA A 48 -13.31 -38.06 -9.21
C ALA A 48 -14.65 -37.45 -8.65
N ALA A 49 -15.10 -36.38 -9.32
CA ALA A 49 -16.49 -36.00 -9.70
C ALA A 49 -16.41 -34.77 -10.67
N GLY A 50 -17.39 -34.37 -11.50
CA GLY A 50 -18.71 -34.89 -11.86
C GLY A 50 -19.71 -33.75 -12.17
N SER A 51 -20.00 -33.42 -13.44
CA SER A 51 -20.69 -32.16 -13.84
C SER A 51 -21.82 -32.32 -14.89
N GLY A 52 -22.83 -31.44 -14.87
CA GLY A 52 -23.88 -31.31 -15.90
C GLY A 52 -24.67 -29.98 -15.82
N GLY A 53 -25.49 -29.63 -16.83
CA GLY A 53 -26.33 -28.41 -16.84
C GLY A 53 -27.03 -28.08 -18.17
N SER A 54 -27.70 -26.91 -18.22
CA SER A 54 -28.44 -26.30 -19.37
C SER A 54 -29.79 -26.97 -19.76
N VAL A 55 -30.82 -26.32 -20.33
CA VAL A 55 -31.08 -24.88 -20.66
C VAL A 55 -32.61 -24.61 -20.82
N THR A 56 -33.04 -23.34 -20.90
CA THR A 56 -34.43 -22.83 -21.14
C THR A 56 -34.51 -21.94 -22.41
N PRO A 57 -35.67 -21.67 -23.09
CA PRO A 57 -36.59 -20.56 -22.72
C PRO A 57 -38.08 -20.69 -23.22
N ASP A 58 -38.88 -19.61 -23.17
CA ASP A 58 -40.30 -19.47 -23.61
C ASP A 58 -40.63 -18.02 -24.10
N GLY A 59 -41.73 -17.80 -24.88
CA GLY A 59 -42.34 -16.46 -25.10
C GLY A 59 -43.20 -16.18 -26.38
N SER A 60 -44.46 -15.74 -26.19
CA SER A 60 -45.32 -14.80 -27.02
C SER A 60 -45.76 -15.17 -28.48
N ALA A 61 -46.83 -14.66 -29.12
CA ALA A 61 -47.97 -13.71 -28.89
C ALA A 61 -49.28 -14.24 -29.62
N ASP A 62 -50.34 -13.55 -30.16
CA ASP A 62 -50.78 -12.15 -30.39
C ASP A 62 -52.31 -12.08 -30.84
N GLY A 63 -52.93 -10.90 -31.07
CA GLY A 63 -54.13 -10.70 -31.96
C GLY A 63 -55.39 -9.93 -31.46
N TRP A 64 -56.03 -9.07 -32.31
CA TRP A 64 -57.18 -8.18 -31.96
C TRP A 64 -58.02 -7.68 -33.18
N ASP A 65 -59.37 -7.55 -33.12
CA ASP A 65 -60.28 -6.80 -34.06
C ASP A 65 -61.76 -6.64 -33.54
N GLY A 66 -62.61 -5.77 -34.14
CA GLY A 66 -64.06 -5.60 -33.84
C GLY A 66 -64.84 -4.52 -34.66
N THR A 67 -66.20 -4.55 -34.74
CA THR A 67 -67.03 -3.66 -35.61
C THR A 67 -68.48 -3.35 -35.13
N VAL A 68 -69.08 -2.21 -35.55
CA VAL A 68 -70.54 -1.83 -35.48
C VAL A 68 -70.92 -0.66 -36.48
N PRO A 69 -72.22 -0.45 -36.91
CA PRO A 69 -72.60 0.42 -38.06
C PRO A 69 -73.82 1.41 -37.90
N GLU A 70 -74.28 2.04 -39.02
CA GLU A 70 -75.54 2.85 -39.30
C GLU A 70 -75.59 4.35 -38.83
N ALA A 71 -76.48 5.30 -39.26
CA ALA A 71 -77.26 5.71 -40.48
C ALA A 71 -78.02 7.07 -40.20
N GLY A 72 -78.69 7.88 -41.06
CA GLY A 72 -78.87 8.03 -42.53
C GLY A 72 -80.06 8.98 -42.96
N GLN A 73 -79.96 9.73 -44.10
CA GLN A 73 -81.01 10.57 -44.82
C GLN A 73 -81.50 11.89 -44.11
N ASP A 74 -82.29 12.86 -44.67
CA ASP A 74 -83.16 13.00 -45.88
C ASP A 74 -83.30 14.48 -46.41
N ALA A 75 -84.25 14.82 -47.32
CA ALA A 75 -84.35 16.06 -48.14
C ALA A 75 -85.60 16.99 -47.94
N SER A 76 -85.78 18.07 -48.75
CA SER A 76 -86.95 19.01 -48.71
C SER A 76 -87.15 19.92 -49.97
N PRO A 77 -88.42 20.14 -50.44
CA PRO A 77 -88.81 21.27 -51.32
C PRO A 77 -90.25 21.86 -51.09
N GLU A 78 -90.57 23.10 -51.52
CA GLU A 78 -91.96 23.56 -51.83
C GLU A 78 -92.05 24.81 -52.77
N VAL A 79 -93.23 25.44 -52.98
CA VAL A 79 -93.55 26.35 -54.12
C VAL A 79 -94.58 27.48 -53.82
N GLY A 80 -94.31 28.72 -54.28
CA GLY A 80 -95.24 29.88 -54.41
C GLY A 80 -94.46 31.21 -54.44
N GLN A 81 -94.73 32.29 -55.21
CA GLN A 81 -95.88 32.93 -55.91
C GLN A 81 -96.61 34.05 -55.14
N ASP A 82 -96.17 35.29 -55.36
CA ASP A 82 -96.77 36.55 -54.84
C ASP A 82 -97.52 37.36 -55.92
N GLY A 83 -98.36 38.30 -55.48
CA GLY A 83 -99.18 39.18 -56.33
C GLY A 83 -98.60 40.60 -56.53
N ASP A 84 -98.86 41.19 -57.69
CA ASP A 84 -98.24 42.44 -58.16
C ASP A 84 -98.95 43.72 -57.68
N ALA A 85 -98.19 44.81 -57.53
CA ALA A 85 -98.67 46.14 -57.18
C ALA A 85 -98.91 47.00 -58.44
N SER A 86 -99.89 47.90 -58.39
CA SER A 86 -100.21 48.75 -59.54
C SER A 86 -99.24 49.94 -59.65
N LYS A 87 -98.68 50.11 -60.86
CA LYS A 87 -97.82 51.22 -61.32
C LYS A 87 -98.20 52.62 -60.81
N PRO A 88 -97.25 53.59 -60.79
CA PRO A 88 -97.46 54.88 -60.16
C PRO A 88 -98.59 55.67 -60.82
N ASP A 89 -99.61 56.00 -60.02
CA ASP A 89 -100.71 56.88 -60.39
C ASP A 89 -100.27 58.35 -60.46
N ALA A 90 -100.92 59.13 -61.33
CA ALA A 90 -100.54 60.50 -61.68
C ALA A 90 -100.93 61.55 -60.61
N SER A 91 -101.14 61.13 -59.37
CA SER A 91 -101.55 61.97 -58.23
C SER A 91 -100.38 62.49 -57.39
N CYS A 92 -99.20 61.88 -57.48
CA CYS A 92 -97.95 62.37 -56.87
C CYS A 92 -96.93 62.82 -57.95
N GLY A 93 -96.02 63.73 -57.59
CA GLY A 93 -94.99 64.25 -58.50
C GLY A 93 -93.90 63.22 -58.86
N PRO A 94 -93.07 63.47 -59.89
CA PRO A 94 -92.17 62.45 -60.49
C PRO A 94 -91.00 61.96 -59.60
N THR A 95 -90.91 62.42 -58.35
CA THR A 95 -89.96 61.92 -57.33
C THR A 95 -90.68 61.45 -56.05
N LEU A 96 -92.01 61.34 -56.10
CA LEU A 96 -92.90 61.01 -55.00
C LEU A 96 -93.81 59.83 -55.37
N LYS A 97 -94.19 59.02 -54.38
CA LYS A 97 -95.12 57.89 -54.50
C LYS A 97 -96.24 58.01 -53.48
N LEU A 98 -97.39 57.38 -53.76
CA LEU A 98 -98.58 57.43 -52.90
C LEU A 98 -98.58 56.25 -51.90
N CYS A 99 -98.12 56.48 -50.67
CA CYS A 99 -98.13 55.48 -49.62
C CYS A 99 -99.17 55.83 -48.53
N ASN A 100 -100.11 54.92 -48.28
CA ASN A 100 -101.21 55.09 -47.31
C ASN A 100 -101.95 56.44 -47.41
N GLY A 101 -102.10 56.97 -48.62
CA GLY A 101 -102.79 58.25 -48.90
C GLY A 101 -101.92 59.51 -48.79
N ALA A 102 -100.63 59.39 -48.49
CA ALA A 102 -99.68 60.50 -48.50
C ALA A 102 -98.69 60.39 -49.67
N CYS A 103 -98.36 61.51 -50.32
CA CYS A 103 -97.24 61.58 -51.26
C CYS A 103 -95.93 61.68 -50.47
N VAL A 104 -95.14 60.61 -50.47
CA VAL A 104 -93.83 60.48 -49.80
C VAL A 104 -92.74 60.35 -50.85
N ALA A 105 -91.47 60.58 -50.52
CA ALA A 105 -90.40 60.42 -51.51
C ALA A 105 -90.26 58.96 -51.94
N VAL A 106 -89.97 58.71 -53.23
CA VAL A 106 -89.77 57.36 -53.78
C VAL A 106 -88.67 56.61 -53.02
N ASN A 107 -87.67 57.35 -52.53
CA ASN A 107 -86.51 56.89 -51.78
C ASN A 107 -86.52 57.25 -50.28
N ASP A 108 -87.70 57.37 -49.65
CA ASP A 108 -87.81 57.51 -48.19
C ASP A 108 -87.83 56.12 -47.51
N PRO A 109 -86.80 55.73 -46.73
CA PRO A 109 -86.75 54.41 -46.08
C PRO A 109 -87.95 54.13 -45.17
N SER A 110 -88.56 55.18 -44.60
CA SER A 110 -89.76 55.10 -43.75
C SER A 110 -91.00 54.58 -44.50
N TYR A 111 -90.94 54.57 -45.84
CA TYR A 111 -92.01 54.12 -46.74
C TYR A 111 -91.44 53.25 -47.88
N GLY A 112 -90.27 52.63 -47.68
CA GLY A 112 -89.61 51.75 -48.64
C GLY A 112 -88.90 52.49 -49.79
N CYS A 113 -88.11 51.75 -50.58
CA CYS A 113 -87.19 52.39 -51.54
C CYS A 113 -87.54 52.26 -53.04
N ALA A 114 -88.53 51.42 -53.39
CA ALA A 114 -88.97 51.26 -54.78
C ALA A 114 -90.13 52.21 -55.11
N PRO A 115 -90.38 52.55 -56.40
CA PRO A 115 -91.54 53.35 -56.81
C PRO A 115 -92.88 52.73 -56.42
N ASP A 116 -92.99 51.40 -56.58
CA ASP A 116 -94.24 50.63 -56.44
C ASP A 116 -94.36 49.90 -55.08
N SER A 117 -93.50 50.21 -54.09
CA SER A 117 -93.54 49.61 -52.76
C SER A 117 -93.64 50.65 -51.64
N CYS A 118 -94.48 50.36 -50.66
CA CYS A 118 -94.77 51.22 -49.50
C CYS A 118 -94.47 50.55 -48.14
N GLY A 119 -93.81 49.40 -48.13
CA GLY A 119 -93.36 48.75 -46.89
C GLY A 119 -92.12 49.48 -46.34
N PRO A 120 -92.09 49.88 -45.05
CA PRO A 120 -90.92 50.52 -44.46
C PRO A 120 -89.72 49.57 -44.46
N CYS A 121 -88.52 50.10 -44.67
CA CYS A 121 -87.29 49.33 -44.55
C CYS A 121 -87.00 49.00 -43.07
N THR A 122 -87.11 47.73 -42.69
CA THR A 122 -86.79 47.27 -41.34
C THR A 122 -85.28 47.06 -41.17
N ALA A 123 -84.64 47.92 -40.38
CA ALA A 123 -83.25 47.76 -39.97
C ALA A 123 -83.13 47.72 -38.43
N PRO A 124 -83.41 46.58 -37.77
CA PRO A 124 -82.97 46.33 -36.40
C PRO A 124 -81.49 46.70 -36.23
N HIS A 125 -81.18 47.44 -35.16
CA HIS A 125 -79.83 47.93 -34.83
C HIS A 125 -79.07 48.63 -35.98
N GLY A 126 -79.78 49.25 -36.93
CA GLY A 126 -79.16 49.96 -38.05
C GLY A 126 -80.01 51.11 -38.59
N THR A 127 -79.38 52.04 -39.29
CA THR A 127 -80.07 53.15 -39.97
C THR A 127 -80.40 52.73 -41.41
N ALA A 128 -81.68 52.52 -41.70
CA ALA A 128 -82.15 52.18 -43.05
C ALA A 128 -81.94 53.35 -44.03
N SER A 129 -81.63 53.02 -45.29
CA SER A 129 -81.38 53.95 -46.39
C SER A 129 -81.79 53.33 -47.73
N CYS A 130 -81.93 54.17 -48.76
CA CYS A 130 -82.35 53.76 -50.10
C CYS A 130 -81.24 53.93 -51.13
N ALA A 131 -80.84 52.83 -51.77
CA ALA A 131 -79.90 52.83 -52.89
C ALA A 131 -80.38 51.89 -53.99
N ASN A 132 -80.29 52.33 -55.26
CA ASN A 132 -80.71 51.55 -56.44
C ASN A 132 -82.12 50.93 -56.28
N GLU A 133 -83.08 51.73 -55.80
CA GLU A 133 -84.49 51.38 -55.54
C GLU A 133 -84.71 50.26 -54.49
N LYS A 134 -83.68 49.89 -53.71
CA LYS A 134 -83.74 48.88 -52.66
C LYS A 134 -83.46 49.45 -51.27
N CYS A 135 -84.02 48.79 -50.25
CA CYS A 135 -83.60 48.98 -48.86
C CYS A 135 -82.13 48.56 -48.70
N THR A 136 -81.38 49.36 -47.96
CA THR A 136 -79.97 49.17 -47.62
C THR A 136 -79.72 49.69 -46.21
N ILE A 137 -78.64 49.27 -45.57
CA ILE A 137 -78.22 49.79 -44.27
C ILE A 137 -77.14 50.85 -44.50
N SER A 138 -77.31 52.05 -43.95
CA SER A 138 -76.33 53.15 -44.08
C SER A 138 -75.23 53.10 -43.03
N ILE A 139 -75.55 52.63 -41.82
CA ILE A 139 -74.65 52.49 -40.68
C ILE A 139 -75.35 51.64 -39.60
N CYS A 140 -74.60 50.76 -38.93
CA CYS A 140 -75.09 50.01 -37.77
C CYS A 140 -74.98 50.83 -36.48
N GLU A 141 -75.75 50.47 -35.46
CA GLU A 141 -75.55 50.95 -34.10
C GLU A 141 -74.17 50.51 -33.57
N SER A 142 -73.58 51.31 -32.68
CA SER A 142 -72.25 51.01 -32.13
C SER A 142 -72.26 49.69 -31.35
N GLY A 143 -71.61 48.68 -31.90
CA GLY A 143 -71.58 47.32 -31.35
C GLY A 143 -72.44 46.30 -32.08
N TRP A 144 -73.02 46.65 -33.23
CA TRP A 144 -73.75 45.73 -34.12
C TRP A 144 -73.17 45.74 -35.54
N ALA A 145 -73.36 44.65 -36.28
CA ALA A 145 -72.98 44.52 -37.68
C ALA A 145 -74.00 43.70 -38.49
N ASP A 146 -74.06 43.99 -39.79
CA ASP A 146 -74.72 43.20 -40.83
C ASP A 146 -73.69 42.19 -41.35
N CYS A 147 -73.88 40.90 -41.02
CA CYS A 147 -72.88 39.86 -41.26
C CYS A 147 -73.32 38.77 -42.24
N ASP A 148 -74.61 38.70 -42.60
CA ASP A 148 -75.09 37.91 -43.74
C ASP A 148 -75.22 38.73 -45.04
N GLY A 149 -75.11 40.06 -44.97
CA GLY A 149 -75.23 40.98 -46.09
C GLY A 149 -76.68 41.30 -46.49
N ASN A 150 -77.65 41.01 -45.63
CA ASN A 150 -79.07 41.12 -45.93
C ASN A 150 -79.71 42.35 -45.25
N PRO A 151 -80.00 43.43 -46.01
CA PRO A 151 -80.56 44.67 -45.45
C PRO A 151 -82.04 44.57 -45.01
N SER A 152 -82.57 43.35 -44.85
CA SER A 152 -83.94 43.05 -44.45
C SER A 152 -84.07 42.70 -42.96
N ASN A 153 -83.04 42.08 -42.38
CA ASN A 153 -82.94 41.72 -40.94
C ASN A 153 -82.18 42.74 -40.11
N GLY A 154 -81.50 43.70 -40.73
CA GLY A 154 -80.80 44.79 -40.04
C GLY A 154 -79.33 44.46 -39.78
N CYS A 155 -78.78 45.00 -38.70
CA CYS A 155 -77.48 44.60 -38.19
C CYS A 155 -77.72 43.54 -37.12
N GLU A 156 -77.87 42.29 -37.56
CA GLU A 156 -78.38 41.18 -36.74
C GLU A 156 -77.38 40.64 -35.71
N THR A 157 -76.09 40.93 -35.91
CA THR A 157 -74.99 40.35 -35.15
C THR A 157 -74.43 41.34 -34.13
N SER A 158 -74.44 40.97 -32.84
CA SER A 158 -73.69 41.69 -31.81
C SER A 158 -72.20 41.52 -32.05
N THR A 159 -71.46 42.62 -31.99
CA THR A 159 -69.99 42.61 -32.06
C THR A 159 -69.34 42.95 -30.73
N ILE A 160 -70.11 43.12 -29.64
CA ILE A 160 -69.59 43.51 -28.32
C ILE A 160 -69.45 42.37 -27.31
N ASP A 161 -70.22 41.29 -27.47
CA ASP A 161 -70.25 40.14 -26.56
C ASP A 161 -70.40 38.77 -27.23
N ASP A 162 -70.73 38.69 -28.54
CA ASP A 162 -70.67 37.43 -29.29
C ASP A 162 -69.21 36.97 -29.47
N LEU A 163 -68.94 35.73 -29.06
CA LEU A 163 -67.63 35.10 -29.19
C LEU A 163 -67.24 34.82 -30.65
N SER A 164 -68.22 34.73 -31.54
CA SER A 164 -68.06 34.39 -32.97
C SER A 164 -67.77 35.60 -33.86
N ASN A 165 -68.11 36.80 -33.37
CA ASN A 165 -68.16 38.05 -34.15
C ASN A 165 -67.58 39.25 -33.38
N CYS A 166 -66.60 39.01 -32.50
CA CYS A 166 -66.12 40.00 -31.55
C CYS A 166 -65.32 41.11 -32.24
N GLY A 167 -65.85 42.33 -32.20
CA GLY A 167 -65.31 43.49 -32.92
C GLY A 167 -65.60 43.51 -34.42
N GLY A 168 -66.31 42.51 -34.97
CA GLY A 168 -66.69 42.46 -36.38
C GLY A 168 -67.13 41.07 -36.87
N CYS A 169 -67.80 41.02 -38.02
CA CYS A 169 -68.30 39.78 -38.61
C CYS A 169 -67.21 38.71 -38.79
N ALA A 170 -67.52 37.48 -38.38
CA ALA A 170 -66.64 36.30 -38.37
C ALA A 170 -65.33 36.45 -37.56
N MET A 171 -65.17 37.50 -36.76
CA MET A 171 -64.04 37.69 -35.84
C MET A 171 -64.22 36.81 -34.59
N SER A 172 -64.08 35.51 -34.77
CA SER A 172 -64.20 34.53 -33.69
C SER A 172 -62.98 34.57 -32.76
N CYS A 173 -63.22 34.68 -31.45
CA CYS A 173 -62.14 34.65 -30.46
C CYS A 173 -61.69 33.20 -30.22
N SER A 174 -60.44 32.89 -30.54
CA SER A 174 -59.82 31.59 -30.26
C SER A 174 -58.41 31.78 -29.73
N PHE A 175 -58.10 31.14 -28.60
CA PHE A 175 -56.81 31.23 -27.93
C PHE A 175 -56.29 29.81 -27.64
N PRO A 176 -55.01 29.50 -27.91
CA PRO A 176 -54.42 28.22 -27.54
C PRO A 176 -54.58 27.95 -26.03
N HIS A 177 -55.13 26.77 -25.71
CA HIS A 177 -55.27 26.26 -24.35
C HIS A 177 -56.01 27.17 -23.35
N ALA A 178 -56.92 28.03 -23.81
CA ALA A 178 -57.67 28.94 -22.96
C ALA A 178 -59.12 29.14 -23.41
N ASP A 179 -60.03 29.35 -22.46
CA ASP A 179 -61.40 29.77 -22.72
C ASP A 179 -61.40 31.25 -23.14
N ALA A 180 -61.94 31.53 -24.33
CA ALA A 180 -62.04 32.86 -24.89
C ALA A 180 -63.28 33.62 -24.42
N LYS A 181 -63.18 34.95 -24.34
CA LYS A 181 -64.28 35.86 -23.99
C LYS A 181 -64.25 37.12 -24.84
N CYS A 182 -65.37 37.45 -25.47
CA CYS A 182 -65.59 38.78 -26.02
C CYS A 182 -66.05 39.75 -24.92
N SER A 183 -65.54 40.98 -24.90
CA SER A 183 -66.09 42.04 -24.06
C SER A 183 -65.79 43.41 -24.64
N GLY A 184 -66.83 44.20 -24.93
CA GLY A 184 -66.69 45.51 -25.57
C GLY A 184 -66.12 45.46 -26.98
N GLY A 185 -66.24 44.33 -27.66
CA GLY A 185 -65.68 44.09 -29.00
C GLY A 185 -64.18 43.79 -29.02
N VAL A 186 -63.61 43.39 -27.87
CA VAL A 186 -62.23 42.92 -27.77
C VAL A 186 -62.22 41.47 -27.29
N CYS A 187 -61.51 40.61 -28.02
CA CYS A 187 -61.23 39.24 -27.59
C CYS A 187 -60.23 39.24 -26.43
N SER A 188 -60.53 38.45 -25.39
CA SER A 188 -59.72 38.33 -24.18
C SER A 188 -59.68 36.88 -23.67
N VAL A 189 -58.56 36.47 -23.08
CA VAL A 189 -58.48 35.22 -22.32
C VAL A 189 -59.34 35.34 -21.06
N SER A 190 -60.24 34.39 -20.84
CA SER A 190 -61.15 34.35 -19.69
C SER A 190 -60.55 33.53 -18.54
N VAL A 191 -60.04 32.33 -18.86
CA VAL A 191 -59.35 31.42 -17.95
C VAL A 191 -58.52 30.42 -18.78
N CYS A 192 -57.38 29.98 -18.25
CA CYS A 192 -56.59 28.92 -18.86
C CYS A 192 -57.23 27.55 -18.66
N ASN A 193 -57.06 26.65 -19.63
CA ASN A 193 -57.47 25.25 -19.49
C ASN A 193 -56.68 24.60 -18.34
N MET A 194 -57.31 23.63 -17.66
CA MET A 194 -56.70 22.99 -16.48
C MET A 194 -55.31 22.42 -16.79
N GLY A 195 -54.29 22.93 -16.10
CA GLY A 195 -52.89 22.53 -16.29
C GLY A 195 -52.06 23.44 -17.21
N PHE A 196 -52.67 24.47 -17.80
CA PHE A 196 -52.00 25.51 -18.57
C PHE A 196 -51.97 26.86 -17.84
N SER A 197 -51.03 27.73 -18.23
CA SER A 197 -50.93 29.10 -17.72
C SER A 197 -50.43 30.04 -18.80
N ASP A 198 -50.90 31.28 -18.76
CA ASP A 198 -50.34 32.45 -19.45
C ASP A 198 -49.15 32.93 -18.59
N CYS A 199 -47.92 32.78 -19.09
CA CYS A 199 -46.70 33.08 -18.33
C CYS A 199 -45.91 34.29 -18.87
N ASP A 200 -46.14 34.73 -20.11
CA ASP A 200 -45.59 35.97 -20.67
C ASP A 200 -46.58 37.17 -20.60
N ALA A 201 -47.81 36.94 -20.12
CA ALA A 201 -48.91 37.91 -20.03
C ALA A 201 -49.41 38.41 -21.41
N ASN A 202 -49.22 37.62 -22.48
CA ASN A 202 -49.60 37.98 -23.83
C ASN A 202 -50.85 37.20 -24.30
N PRO A 203 -52.04 37.84 -24.35
CA PRO A 203 -53.26 37.15 -24.77
C PRO A 203 -53.24 36.67 -26.22
N ALA A 204 -52.26 37.05 -27.06
CA ALA A 204 -52.18 36.62 -28.45
C ALA A 204 -51.71 35.16 -28.64
N ASN A 205 -50.96 34.58 -27.69
CA ASN A 205 -50.54 33.17 -27.70
C ASN A 205 -51.40 32.26 -26.79
N GLY A 206 -52.32 32.82 -26.02
CA GLY A 206 -53.22 32.08 -25.12
C GLY A 206 -52.54 31.72 -23.81
N CYS A 207 -52.74 30.49 -23.32
CA CYS A 207 -52.04 29.98 -22.14
C CYS A 207 -50.97 28.97 -22.60
N GLU A 208 -49.78 29.49 -22.88
CA GLU A 208 -48.74 28.85 -23.67
C GLU A 208 -47.93 27.77 -22.91
N VAL A 209 -47.96 27.80 -21.57
CA VAL A 209 -47.13 26.93 -20.72
C VAL A 209 -47.94 25.79 -20.08
N ALA A 210 -47.48 24.56 -20.28
CA ALA A 210 -48.07 23.35 -19.71
C ALA A 210 -47.46 23.00 -18.32
N LEU A 211 -47.96 23.65 -17.26
CA LEU A 211 -47.52 23.52 -15.86
C LEU A 211 -47.45 22.08 -15.30
N GLN A 212 -48.11 21.12 -15.96
CA GLN A 212 -48.16 19.72 -15.53
C GLN A 212 -46.94 18.88 -15.94
N ILE A 213 -46.20 19.33 -16.97
CA ILE A 213 -45.14 18.55 -17.64
C ILE A 213 -43.88 19.36 -17.98
N ASP A 214 -43.94 20.70 -17.98
CA ASP A 214 -42.78 21.56 -18.27
C ASP A 214 -41.84 21.69 -17.05
N PRO A 215 -40.58 21.21 -17.11
CA PRO A 215 -39.62 21.34 -16.01
C PRO A 215 -39.13 22.79 -15.76
N ALA A 216 -39.39 23.74 -16.66
CA ALA A 216 -39.06 25.15 -16.46
C ALA A 216 -40.17 25.93 -15.71
N ASN A 217 -41.38 25.39 -15.66
CA ASN A 217 -42.59 26.06 -15.15
C ASN A 217 -43.47 25.09 -14.35
N CYS A 218 -42.87 24.19 -13.57
CA CYS A 218 -43.59 23.07 -12.99
C CYS A 218 -44.52 23.53 -11.84
N GLY A 219 -45.83 23.42 -12.06
CA GLY A 219 -46.87 23.85 -11.13
C GLY A 219 -47.13 25.37 -11.06
N ALA A 220 -46.18 26.22 -11.46
CA ALA A 220 -46.39 27.65 -11.68
C ALA A 220 -45.31 28.25 -12.61
N CYS A 221 -45.65 29.35 -13.31
CA CYS A 221 -44.71 30.09 -14.16
C CYS A 221 -43.39 30.41 -13.43
N GLY A 222 -42.25 30.19 -14.09
CA GLY A 222 -40.91 30.39 -13.55
C GLY A 222 -40.48 29.37 -12.48
N THR A 223 -41.30 28.37 -12.15
CA THR A 223 -40.95 27.32 -11.17
C THR A 223 -40.10 26.25 -11.85
N GLN A 224 -38.84 26.60 -12.11
CA GLN A 224 -37.86 25.68 -12.69
C GLN A 224 -37.45 24.61 -11.67
N CYS A 225 -37.56 23.35 -12.07
CA CYS A 225 -37.08 22.22 -11.30
C CYS A 225 -35.54 22.17 -11.33
N ALA A 226 -34.93 22.28 -10.15
CA ALA A 226 -33.48 22.19 -9.97
C ALA A 226 -33.12 20.84 -9.35
N THR A 227 -32.64 19.90 -10.16
CA THR A 227 -32.24 18.56 -9.75
C THR A 227 -30.73 18.38 -9.93
N PRO A 228 -29.91 18.51 -8.87
CA PRO A 228 -28.48 18.23 -8.93
C PRO A 228 -28.20 16.82 -9.48
N HIS A 229 -27.19 16.71 -10.35
CA HIS A 229 -26.75 15.46 -10.96
C HIS A 229 -27.86 14.63 -11.66
N ALA A 230 -28.91 15.29 -12.16
CA ALA A 230 -30.01 14.65 -12.86
C ALA A 230 -30.71 15.56 -13.87
N GLN A 231 -31.37 14.95 -14.84
CA GLN A 231 -32.29 15.63 -15.74
C GLN A 231 -33.55 16.04 -14.98
N ALA A 232 -33.90 17.32 -15.04
CA ALA A 232 -35.09 17.86 -14.38
C ALA A 232 -36.38 17.36 -15.07
N ALA A 233 -37.31 16.82 -14.29
CA ALA A 233 -38.62 16.37 -14.77
C ALA A 233 -39.76 17.08 -14.01
N CYS A 234 -40.93 17.13 -14.63
CA CYS A 234 -42.18 17.61 -14.03
C CYS A 234 -43.27 16.56 -14.25
N TYR A 235 -43.91 16.10 -13.17
CA TYR A 235 -45.01 15.15 -13.23
C TYR A 235 -46.15 15.63 -12.31
N GLY A 236 -47.33 15.90 -12.90
CA GLY A 236 -48.51 16.27 -12.13
C GLY A 236 -48.34 17.59 -11.37
N ALA A 237 -47.69 18.58 -12.01
CA ALA A 237 -47.33 19.87 -11.41
C ALA A 237 -46.42 19.77 -10.16
N LYS A 238 -45.56 18.75 -10.10
CA LYS A 238 -44.50 18.60 -9.11
C LYS A 238 -43.17 18.28 -9.79
N CYS A 239 -42.10 18.92 -9.30
CA CYS A 239 -40.75 18.59 -9.71
C CYS A 239 -40.40 17.15 -9.30
N ALA A 240 -39.69 16.47 -10.18
CA ALA A 240 -39.24 15.11 -10.03
C ALA A 240 -37.85 14.94 -10.64
N VAL A 241 -37.15 13.91 -10.19
CA VAL A 241 -35.91 13.45 -10.80
C VAL A 241 -36.26 12.67 -12.08
N GLY A 242 -35.62 13.03 -13.19
CA GLY A 242 -35.65 12.27 -14.44
C GLY A 242 -34.60 11.16 -14.43
N ALA A 243 -33.78 11.09 -15.48
CA ALA A 243 -32.57 10.26 -15.46
C ALA A 243 -31.44 10.94 -14.67
N CYS A 244 -30.79 10.21 -13.76
CA CYS A 244 -29.53 10.64 -13.14
C CYS A 244 -28.41 10.78 -14.19
N ASP A 245 -27.43 11.63 -13.89
CA ASP A 245 -26.15 11.67 -14.59
C ASP A 245 -25.39 10.35 -14.38
N VAL A 246 -24.56 9.97 -15.36
CA VAL A 246 -23.78 8.72 -15.30
C VAL A 246 -22.85 8.74 -14.09
N GLY A 247 -23.03 7.78 -13.17
CA GLY A 247 -22.26 7.66 -11.94
C GLY A 247 -22.91 8.27 -10.71
N TRP A 248 -24.16 8.72 -10.82
CA TRP A 248 -25.00 9.18 -9.71
C TRP A 248 -26.29 8.35 -9.61
N ASP A 249 -26.86 8.29 -8.41
CA ASP A 249 -28.10 7.59 -8.07
C ASP A 249 -28.87 8.39 -7.02
N ASN A 250 -30.17 8.14 -6.90
CA ASN A 250 -31.03 8.77 -5.91
C ASN A 250 -31.40 7.75 -4.82
N CYS A 251 -30.81 7.90 -3.63
CA CYS A 251 -30.95 6.92 -2.55
C CYS A 251 -31.99 7.30 -1.50
N ASN A 252 -32.36 8.59 -1.41
CA ASN A 252 -33.35 9.10 -0.45
C ASN A 252 -34.79 9.13 -1.01
N ASN A 253 -34.95 9.07 -2.35
CA ASN A 253 -36.17 9.26 -3.14
C ASN A 253 -36.83 10.65 -2.98
N ASP A 254 -36.04 11.67 -2.63
CA ASP A 254 -36.43 13.09 -2.67
C ASP A 254 -36.12 13.69 -4.05
N ALA A 255 -36.89 14.69 -4.47
CA ALA A 255 -36.66 15.44 -5.71
C ALA A 255 -35.98 16.80 -5.46
N GLY A 256 -35.81 17.20 -4.20
CA GLY A 256 -35.22 18.49 -3.81
C GLY A 256 -33.69 18.55 -3.88
N ASP A 257 -32.98 17.41 -3.78
CA ASP A 257 -31.52 17.31 -3.84
C ASP A 257 -30.97 16.48 -5.02
N GLY A 258 -31.83 15.80 -5.79
CA GLY A 258 -31.53 15.32 -7.14
C GLY A 258 -31.12 13.85 -7.21
N CYS A 259 -29.93 13.55 -7.74
CA CYS A 259 -29.28 12.25 -7.54
C CYS A 259 -28.05 12.48 -6.66
N GLU A 260 -28.23 12.39 -5.35
CA GLU A 260 -27.32 12.92 -4.34
C GLU A 260 -26.09 12.04 -4.09
N THR A 261 -26.12 10.79 -4.55
CA THR A 261 -25.15 9.75 -4.19
C THR A 261 -24.24 9.36 -5.37
N ASN A 262 -22.91 9.43 -5.20
CA ASN A 262 -21.94 9.12 -6.25
C ASN A 262 -21.60 7.62 -6.32
N ILE A 263 -22.44 6.85 -7.00
CA ILE A 263 -22.27 5.40 -7.16
C ILE A 263 -21.04 4.98 -7.98
N SER A 264 -20.33 5.93 -8.61
CA SER A 264 -19.12 5.64 -9.40
C SER A 264 -17.82 5.58 -8.60
N SER A 265 -17.78 6.17 -7.41
CA SER A 265 -16.55 6.33 -6.61
C SER A 265 -16.72 6.18 -5.09
N ASP A 266 -17.94 6.14 -4.58
CA ASP A 266 -18.20 5.85 -3.15
C ASP A 266 -18.15 4.33 -2.86
N PRO A 267 -17.26 3.83 -1.97
CA PRO A 267 -17.19 2.42 -1.60
C PRO A 267 -18.40 1.89 -0.80
N VAL A 268 -19.30 2.73 -0.28
CA VAL A 268 -20.54 2.28 0.39
C VAL A 268 -21.80 2.38 -0.50
N HIS A 269 -21.68 2.92 -1.71
CA HIS A 269 -22.76 3.01 -2.71
C HIS A 269 -22.30 2.55 -4.11
N CYS A 270 -21.31 1.67 -4.20
CA CYS A 270 -20.63 1.36 -5.46
C CYS A 270 -21.51 0.56 -6.43
N SER A 271 -21.75 1.10 -7.63
CA SER A 271 -22.69 0.61 -8.67
C SER A 271 -24.18 0.90 -8.45
N ALA A 272 -24.65 1.07 -7.20
CA ALA A 272 -26.01 1.46 -6.86
C ALA A 272 -26.12 1.83 -5.36
N CYS A 273 -27.19 2.51 -4.98
CA CYS A 273 -27.54 2.76 -3.57
C CYS A 273 -27.40 1.52 -2.66
N ASN A 274 -26.67 1.67 -1.56
CA ASN A 274 -26.43 0.64 -0.53
C ASN A 274 -25.68 -0.62 -1.03
N VAL A 275 -24.91 -0.51 -2.13
CA VAL A 275 -24.00 -1.58 -2.55
C VAL A 275 -22.61 -1.33 -1.95
N TYR A 276 -22.34 -2.02 -0.86
CA TYR A 276 -21.08 -1.90 -0.10
C TYR A 276 -19.97 -2.76 -0.72
N CYS A 277 -18.82 -2.16 -0.99
CA CYS A 277 -17.60 -2.91 -1.29
C CYS A 277 -17.07 -3.57 -0.02
N THR A 278 -16.90 -4.89 -0.04
CA THR A 278 -16.36 -5.65 1.09
C THR A 278 -14.87 -5.35 1.29
N GLU A 279 -14.51 -4.86 2.48
CA GLU A 279 -13.12 -4.60 2.90
C GLU A 279 -12.21 -5.83 2.65
N PRO A 280 -11.23 -5.75 1.72
CA PRO A 280 -10.34 -6.87 1.43
C PRO A 280 -9.33 -7.13 2.57
N PRO A 281 -8.81 -8.36 2.72
CA PRO A 281 -7.82 -8.68 3.73
C PRO A 281 -6.62 -7.72 3.74
N ASN A 282 -6.39 -7.06 4.86
CA ASN A 282 -5.30 -6.09 5.08
C ASN A 282 -5.28 -4.88 4.12
N ALA A 283 -6.41 -4.47 3.55
CA ALA A 283 -6.53 -3.28 2.70
C ALA A 283 -7.79 -2.48 3.02
N SER A 284 -7.93 -1.30 2.42
CA SER A 284 -9.22 -0.63 2.28
C SER A 284 -9.97 -1.14 1.04
N ALA A 285 -11.30 -1.10 1.07
CA ALA A 285 -12.11 -1.10 -0.13
C ALA A 285 -11.92 0.20 -0.94
N ALA A 286 -12.24 0.13 -2.23
CA ALA A 286 -12.39 1.28 -3.12
C ALA A 286 -13.50 1.01 -4.15
N CYS A 287 -14.12 2.06 -4.67
CA CYS A 287 -15.00 1.99 -5.83
C CYS A 287 -14.34 2.73 -7.00
N THR A 288 -14.27 2.07 -8.16
CA THR A 288 -13.70 2.64 -9.38
C THR A 288 -14.67 2.42 -10.54
N ALA A 289 -15.23 3.51 -11.08
CA ALA A 289 -16.21 3.47 -12.17
C ALA A 289 -17.42 2.56 -11.90
N GLY A 290 -17.88 2.51 -10.64
CA GLY A 290 -18.98 1.64 -10.21
C GLY A 290 -18.59 0.16 -10.11
N GLN A 291 -17.29 -0.16 -9.96
CA GLN A 291 -16.82 -1.51 -9.65
C GLN A 291 -16.01 -1.50 -8.36
N CYS A 292 -16.31 -2.44 -7.47
CA CYS A 292 -15.52 -2.63 -6.25
C CYS A 292 -14.12 -3.13 -6.59
N SER A 293 -13.13 -2.49 -5.99
CA SER A 293 -11.71 -2.63 -6.29
C SER A 293 -10.87 -2.62 -5.00
N LEU A 294 -9.63 -3.08 -5.10
CA LEU A 294 -8.66 -2.98 -4.02
C LEU A 294 -8.24 -1.52 -3.84
N GLY A 295 -8.42 -0.98 -2.64
CA GLY A 295 -7.95 0.35 -2.26
C GLY A 295 -6.50 0.34 -1.80
N ALA A 296 -6.20 1.08 -0.73
CA ALA A 296 -4.84 1.14 -0.18
C ALA A 296 -4.56 -0.07 0.72
N CYS A 297 -3.39 -0.70 0.55
CA CYS A 297 -2.91 -1.69 1.54
C CYS A 297 -2.69 -1.02 2.91
N ASN A 298 -2.98 -1.75 3.98
CA ASN A 298 -2.61 -1.35 5.34
C ASN A 298 -1.09 -1.24 5.48
N ALA A 299 -0.63 -0.33 6.34
CA ALA A 299 0.80 -0.07 6.51
C ALA A 299 1.57 -1.35 6.88
N GLY A 300 2.56 -1.70 6.05
CA GLY A 300 3.35 -2.93 6.19
C GLY A 300 2.85 -4.12 5.36
N PHE A 301 1.68 -4.02 4.72
CA PHE A 301 1.18 -5.02 3.79
C PHE A 301 1.33 -4.58 2.33
N ALA A 302 1.45 -5.56 1.45
CA ALA A 302 1.46 -5.37 0.00
C ALA A 302 0.63 -6.46 -0.69
N ASN A 303 0.10 -6.12 -1.85
CA ASN A 303 -0.40 -7.08 -2.82
C ASN A 303 0.74 -7.47 -3.76
N CYS A 304 1.13 -8.74 -3.78
CA CYS A 304 2.31 -9.23 -4.50
C CYS A 304 1.97 -10.23 -5.62
N ASP A 305 0.75 -10.79 -5.66
CA ASP A 305 0.24 -11.60 -6.77
C ASP A 305 -0.54 -10.79 -7.84
N ALA A 306 -0.73 -9.49 -7.61
CA ALA A 306 -1.52 -8.55 -8.42
C ALA A 306 -3.04 -8.81 -8.44
N ASN A 307 -3.58 -9.63 -7.54
CA ASN A 307 -5.00 -10.00 -7.49
C ASN A 307 -5.78 -9.10 -6.51
N GLY A 308 -6.66 -8.24 -7.00
CA GLY A 308 -7.46 -7.36 -6.11
C GLY A 308 -8.41 -8.09 -5.15
N ALA A 309 -8.75 -9.36 -5.40
CA ALA A 309 -9.83 -10.07 -4.71
C ALA A 309 -9.43 -10.76 -3.39
N ASN A 310 -8.13 -11.02 -3.15
CA ASN A 310 -7.60 -11.58 -1.90
C ASN A 310 -6.94 -10.54 -0.98
N GLY A 311 -6.87 -9.27 -1.40
CA GLY A 311 -6.48 -8.14 -0.55
C GLY A 311 -5.02 -7.72 -0.70
N CYS A 312 -4.34 -7.49 0.42
CA CYS A 312 -2.89 -7.33 0.49
C CYS A 312 -2.34 -8.46 1.38
N GLU A 313 -2.01 -9.56 0.74
CA GLU A 313 -1.77 -10.88 1.35
C GLU A 313 -0.40 -11.02 2.02
N VAL A 314 0.56 -10.16 1.67
CA VAL A 314 1.96 -10.25 2.14
C VAL A 314 2.28 -9.21 3.20
N ASN A 315 2.78 -9.64 4.36
CA ASN A 315 3.33 -8.77 5.39
C ASN A 315 4.82 -8.47 5.14
N THR A 316 5.08 -7.37 4.45
CA THR A 316 6.43 -6.90 4.09
C THR A 316 7.31 -6.53 5.29
N LEU A 317 6.78 -6.42 6.51
CA LEU A 317 7.59 -6.11 7.70
C LEU A 317 8.27 -7.34 8.30
N THR A 318 7.78 -8.55 7.98
CA THR A 318 8.21 -9.82 8.59
C THR A 318 8.51 -10.94 7.59
N ASP A 319 7.98 -10.88 6.36
CA ASP A 319 8.26 -11.89 5.34
C ASP A 319 9.69 -11.77 4.79
N ALA A 320 10.50 -12.81 5.00
CA ALA A 320 11.89 -12.88 4.52
C ALA A 320 12.02 -13.02 2.99
N THR A 321 10.93 -13.24 2.26
CA THR A 321 10.87 -13.30 0.78
C THR A 321 10.32 -12.03 0.13
N ASN A 322 9.70 -11.13 0.92
CA ASN A 322 9.04 -9.92 0.46
C ASN A 322 9.36 -8.70 1.35
N CYS A 323 10.60 -8.59 1.82
CA CYS A 323 10.94 -7.69 2.92
C CYS A 323 11.00 -6.22 2.48
N GLY A 324 10.09 -5.39 3.00
CA GLY A 324 9.91 -3.98 2.61
C GLY A 324 9.32 -3.76 1.20
N ALA A 325 9.35 -4.77 0.33
CA ALA A 325 8.74 -4.79 -1.00
C ALA A 325 8.59 -6.24 -1.51
N CYS A 326 7.58 -6.47 -2.36
CA CYS A 326 7.36 -7.76 -3.02
C CYS A 326 8.64 -8.26 -3.74
N GLY A 327 8.96 -9.54 -3.57
CA GLY A 327 10.13 -10.21 -4.16
C GLY A 327 11.49 -9.86 -3.55
N ASN A 328 11.56 -9.02 -2.51
CA ASN A 328 12.83 -8.69 -1.85
C ASN A 328 13.25 -9.77 -0.84
N VAL A 329 14.01 -10.77 -1.30
CA VAL A 329 14.43 -11.93 -0.52
C VAL A 329 15.70 -11.68 0.30
N CYS A 330 15.65 -11.87 1.62
CA CYS A 330 16.74 -11.60 2.56
C CYS A 330 17.89 -12.63 2.59
N GLY A 331 17.96 -13.55 1.62
CA GLY A 331 18.98 -14.59 1.56
C GLY A 331 18.94 -15.54 2.76
N THR A 332 20.03 -15.60 3.53
CA THR A 332 20.08 -16.37 4.80
C THR A 332 19.69 -15.53 6.03
N GLY A 333 19.22 -14.30 5.83
CA GLY A 333 18.72 -13.40 6.86
C GLY A 333 17.21 -13.51 7.10
N GLY A 334 16.72 -12.77 8.09
CA GLY A 334 15.28 -12.58 8.34
C GLY A 334 14.84 -11.15 8.04
N CYS A 335 13.56 -10.94 7.73
CA CYS A 335 13.00 -9.60 7.65
C CYS A 335 12.64 -9.08 9.04
N GLN A 336 13.02 -7.84 9.34
CA GLN A 336 12.70 -7.14 10.59
C GLN A 336 12.32 -5.69 10.27
N ALA A 337 11.07 -5.30 10.56
CA ALA A 337 10.54 -3.95 10.30
C ALA A 337 10.75 -3.47 8.84
N GLY A 338 10.65 -4.39 7.87
CA GLY A 338 10.83 -4.11 6.45
C GLY A 338 12.29 -4.01 5.99
N GLN A 339 13.25 -4.42 6.82
CA GLN A 339 14.67 -4.48 6.48
C GLN A 339 15.25 -5.88 6.67
N CYS A 340 16.12 -6.32 5.75
CA CYS A 340 16.79 -7.60 5.85
C CYS A 340 17.91 -7.56 6.90
N SER A 341 17.71 -8.29 7.98
CA SER A 341 18.68 -8.51 9.05
C SER A 341 19.55 -9.74 8.77
N ALA A 342 20.86 -9.65 9.06
CA ALA A 342 21.76 -10.80 8.99
C ALA A 342 21.34 -11.89 10.01
N PRO A 343 21.62 -13.19 9.75
CA PRO A 343 21.26 -14.26 10.67
C PRO A 343 21.92 -14.07 12.04
N THR A 344 21.06 -13.97 13.06
CA THR A 344 21.42 -14.00 14.49
C THR A 344 21.63 -15.43 15.00
N THR A 345 21.24 -16.43 14.22
CA THR A 345 21.50 -17.86 14.46
C THR A 345 22.87 -18.27 13.90
N PRO A 346 23.60 -19.16 14.60
CA PRO A 346 24.80 -19.81 14.06
C PRO A 346 24.52 -20.55 12.75
N VAL A 347 25.33 -20.31 11.72
CA VAL A 347 25.29 -21.01 10.43
C VAL A 347 26.54 -21.85 10.21
N VAL A 348 26.36 -23.03 9.61
CA VAL A 348 27.47 -23.90 9.22
C VAL A 348 28.14 -23.33 7.96
N VAL A 349 29.44 -23.04 8.04
CA VAL A 349 30.27 -22.65 6.89
C VAL A 349 30.83 -23.90 6.21
N SER A 350 31.26 -24.90 6.98
CA SER A 350 31.75 -26.16 6.45
C SER A 350 31.52 -27.32 7.42
N THR A 351 31.25 -28.50 6.87
CA THR A 351 31.24 -29.78 7.58
C THR A 351 32.48 -30.60 7.20
N GLY A 352 32.78 -31.67 7.95
CA GLY A 352 33.82 -32.63 7.56
C GLY A 352 35.27 -32.22 7.85
N GLY A 353 35.50 -31.21 8.69
CA GLY A 353 36.84 -30.93 9.23
C GLY A 353 37.22 -31.98 10.28
N ALA A 354 38.35 -32.66 10.11
CA ALA A 354 38.85 -33.64 11.08
C ALA A 354 39.39 -32.95 12.34
N ASN A 355 38.49 -32.69 13.30
CA ASN A 355 38.76 -32.06 14.60
C ASN A 355 39.54 -30.72 14.51
N PRO A 356 38.91 -29.64 14.00
CA PRO A 356 39.60 -28.42 13.63
C PRO A 356 40.21 -27.63 14.81
N TYR A 357 41.48 -27.21 14.67
CA TYR A 357 42.34 -26.73 15.77
C TYR A 357 42.50 -25.21 15.87
N ASP A 358 42.51 -24.51 14.73
CA ASP A 358 42.75 -23.07 14.66
C ASP A 358 42.11 -22.47 13.41
N ILE A 359 41.87 -21.16 13.40
CA ILE A 359 41.06 -20.50 12.39
C ILE A 359 41.56 -19.10 12.04
N ALA A 360 41.48 -18.75 10.75
CA ALA A 360 41.80 -17.43 10.20
C ALA A 360 40.85 -17.09 9.05
N VAL A 361 40.65 -15.80 8.76
CA VAL A 361 39.74 -15.32 7.71
C VAL A 361 40.40 -14.22 6.88
N ASP A 362 40.25 -14.28 5.56
CA ASP A 362 40.62 -13.19 4.65
C ASP A 362 39.37 -12.35 4.31
N ALA A 363 39.30 -11.72 3.14
CA ALA A 363 38.09 -11.02 2.69
C ALA A 363 36.93 -11.97 2.31
N GLN A 364 37.22 -13.12 1.71
CA GLN A 364 36.28 -14.01 1.00
C GLN A 364 36.10 -15.41 1.64
N ASN A 365 37.12 -15.88 2.36
CA ASN A 365 37.29 -17.27 2.79
C ASN A 365 37.47 -17.40 4.31
N VAL A 366 37.21 -18.61 4.79
CA VAL A 366 37.60 -19.11 6.10
C VAL A 366 38.65 -20.20 5.91
N TYR A 367 39.73 -20.13 6.70
CA TYR A 367 40.84 -21.07 6.74
C TYR A 367 40.88 -21.72 8.11
N TRP A 368 41.16 -23.02 8.17
CA TRP A 368 41.37 -23.73 9.44
C TRP A 368 42.42 -24.82 9.33
N SER A 369 43.03 -25.17 10.46
CA SER A 369 43.89 -26.34 10.63
C SER A 369 43.09 -27.53 11.16
N SER A 370 43.57 -28.73 10.84
CA SER A 370 43.04 -30.02 11.27
C SER A 370 44.14 -31.08 11.18
N ALA A 371 43.93 -32.26 11.76
CA ALA A 371 44.89 -33.37 11.69
C ALA A 371 45.14 -33.88 10.24
N SER A 372 44.29 -33.48 9.28
CA SER A 372 44.42 -33.74 7.85
C SER A 372 45.09 -32.62 7.04
N GLY A 373 45.39 -31.47 7.67
CA GLY A 373 46.08 -30.32 7.07
C GLY A 373 45.36 -29.00 7.27
N VAL A 374 45.82 -27.96 6.55
CA VAL A 374 45.10 -26.71 6.37
C VAL A 374 43.99 -26.91 5.33
N SER A 375 42.79 -26.45 5.64
CA SER A 375 41.62 -26.46 4.75
C SER A 375 41.01 -25.06 4.61
N ARG A 376 40.22 -24.84 3.55
CA ARG A 376 39.57 -23.57 3.23
C ARG A 376 38.16 -23.76 2.67
N ALA A 377 37.22 -22.89 3.04
CA ALA A 377 35.91 -22.77 2.39
C ALA A 377 35.52 -21.27 2.22
N PRO A 378 34.62 -20.93 1.28
CA PRO A 378 34.06 -19.57 1.18
C PRO A 378 33.28 -19.17 2.44
N LYS A 379 33.27 -17.88 2.79
CA LYS A 379 32.50 -17.32 3.93
C LYS A 379 30.98 -17.45 3.78
N THR A 380 30.49 -17.71 2.58
CA THR A 380 29.09 -18.03 2.25
C THR A 380 28.72 -19.49 2.54
N GLY A 381 29.72 -20.31 2.90
CA GLY A 381 29.59 -21.76 3.00
C GLY A 381 30.02 -22.49 1.73
N GLY A 382 30.35 -23.78 1.87
CA GLY A 382 30.68 -24.67 0.77
C GLY A 382 31.52 -25.89 1.19
N SER A 383 31.77 -26.80 0.25
CA SER A 383 32.66 -27.95 0.46
C SER A 383 34.10 -27.50 0.74
N PRO A 384 34.80 -28.10 1.71
CA PRO A 384 36.16 -27.70 2.07
C PRO A 384 37.18 -28.12 1.01
N VAL A 385 38.11 -27.23 0.70
CA VAL A 385 39.30 -27.52 -0.11
C VAL A 385 40.50 -27.68 0.83
N VAL A 386 41.05 -28.90 0.90
CA VAL A 386 42.28 -29.18 1.66
C VAL A 386 43.48 -28.62 0.90
N LEU A 387 44.17 -27.64 1.48
CA LEU A 387 45.31 -26.95 0.86
C LEU A 387 46.63 -27.71 1.07
N THR A 388 46.74 -28.51 2.13
CA THR A 388 47.97 -29.25 2.49
C THR A 388 47.69 -30.71 2.90
N PRO A 389 47.22 -31.57 1.98
CA PRO A 389 46.85 -32.94 2.32
C PRO A 389 47.98 -33.72 3.01
N GLY A 390 47.68 -34.33 4.15
CA GLY A 390 48.63 -35.18 4.89
C GLY A 390 49.57 -34.45 5.85
N ALA A 391 49.52 -33.12 5.94
CA ALA A 391 50.20 -32.35 6.98
C ALA A 391 49.39 -32.38 8.29
N SER A 392 50.06 -32.35 9.46
CA SER A 392 49.37 -32.30 10.76
C SER A 392 49.32 -30.88 11.29
N ALA A 393 48.47 -30.04 10.70
CA ALA A 393 48.44 -28.61 10.98
C ALA A 393 47.82 -28.30 12.37
N ASN A 394 48.43 -27.40 13.14
CA ASN A 394 47.95 -27.02 14.48
C ASN A 394 47.62 -25.53 14.60
N GLY A 395 48.59 -24.65 14.80
CA GLY A 395 48.39 -23.21 14.74
C GLY A 395 48.40 -22.72 13.29
N ILE A 396 47.65 -21.66 12.97
CA ILE A 396 47.72 -20.99 11.65
C ILE A 396 47.76 -19.47 11.75
N ALA A 397 48.34 -18.84 10.73
CA ALA A 397 48.19 -17.42 10.47
C ALA A 397 48.21 -17.18 8.95
N ILE A 398 47.62 -16.08 8.49
CA ILE A 398 47.60 -15.71 7.07
C ILE A 398 48.17 -14.31 6.85
N ASP A 399 48.70 -14.07 5.65
CA ASP A 399 48.88 -12.73 5.09
C ASP A 399 48.05 -12.60 3.79
N ALA A 400 48.33 -11.59 2.96
CA ALA A 400 47.61 -11.36 1.71
C ALA A 400 47.91 -12.38 0.58
N LEU A 401 48.86 -13.31 0.79
CA LEU A 401 49.36 -14.23 -0.24
C LEU A 401 49.43 -15.69 0.22
N ARG A 402 49.69 -15.96 1.50
CA ARG A 402 49.95 -17.32 2.03
C ARG A 402 49.22 -17.61 3.34
N VAL A 403 48.91 -18.90 3.55
CA VAL A 403 48.73 -19.47 4.89
C VAL A 403 50.07 -19.95 5.39
N TYR A 404 50.35 -19.69 6.67
CA TYR A 404 51.46 -20.23 7.45
C TYR A 404 50.88 -21.13 8.53
N PHE A 405 51.51 -22.26 8.79
CA PHE A 405 51.03 -23.24 9.76
C PHE A 405 52.18 -23.95 10.46
N SER A 406 51.93 -24.38 11.69
CA SER A 406 52.81 -25.33 12.38
C SER A 406 52.37 -26.76 12.09
N ASP A 407 53.34 -27.65 11.88
CA ASP A 407 53.14 -29.07 11.64
C ASP A 407 53.60 -29.89 12.85
N ASN A 408 52.65 -30.56 13.51
CA ASN A 408 52.87 -31.35 14.71
C ASN A 408 53.67 -32.65 14.46
N VAL A 409 53.74 -33.14 13.21
CA VAL A 409 54.37 -34.43 12.87
C VAL A 409 55.77 -34.24 12.27
N GLU A 410 55.96 -33.18 11.49
CA GLU A 410 57.29 -32.81 10.96
C GLU A 410 58.06 -31.80 11.83
N PHE A 411 57.49 -31.37 12.97
CA PHE A 411 58.10 -30.39 13.90
C PHE A 411 58.56 -29.11 13.17
N ALA A 412 57.67 -28.59 12.30
CA ALA A 412 58.04 -27.61 11.28
C ALA A 412 57.11 -26.39 11.23
N ILE A 413 57.64 -25.28 10.72
CA ILE A 413 56.86 -24.13 10.26
C ILE A 413 56.82 -24.19 8.74
N LYS A 414 55.61 -24.31 8.18
CA LYS A 414 55.34 -24.47 6.75
C LYS A 414 54.44 -23.33 6.23
N SER A 415 54.36 -23.21 4.91
CA SER A 415 53.49 -22.23 4.24
C SER A 415 52.97 -22.73 2.89
N VAL A 416 51.79 -22.27 2.49
CA VAL A 416 51.12 -22.61 1.22
C VAL A 416 50.43 -21.34 0.68
N PRO A 417 50.33 -21.12 -0.65
CA PRO A 417 49.56 -19.98 -1.17
C PRO A 417 48.08 -20.05 -0.76
N LEU A 418 47.41 -18.90 -0.60
CA LEU A 418 46.00 -18.82 -0.16
C LEU A 418 45.02 -19.61 -1.06
N GLY A 419 45.36 -19.81 -2.33
CA GLY A 419 44.58 -20.59 -3.30
C GLY A 419 44.98 -22.07 -3.42
N GLY A 420 45.94 -22.54 -2.60
CA GLY A 420 46.60 -23.84 -2.76
C GLY A 420 47.84 -23.77 -3.67
N GLY A 421 48.61 -24.85 -3.71
CA GLY A 421 49.84 -24.95 -4.49
C GLY A 421 50.95 -25.66 -3.71
N THR A 422 52.21 -25.44 -4.10
CA THR A 422 53.38 -26.04 -3.45
C THR A 422 53.52 -25.58 -2.00
N VAL A 423 53.59 -26.54 -1.07
CA VAL A 423 53.94 -26.28 0.34
C VAL A 423 55.44 -25.99 0.44
N THR A 424 55.81 -24.94 1.17
CA THR A 424 57.20 -24.56 1.47
C THR A 424 57.45 -24.67 2.96
N THR A 425 58.34 -25.57 3.37
CA THR A 425 58.90 -25.59 4.72
C THR A 425 59.82 -24.38 4.90
N LEU A 426 59.53 -23.55 5.89
CA LEU A 426 60.32 -22.35 6.22
C LEU A 426 61.38 -22.65 7.28
N TRP A 427 61.07 -23.57 8.20
CA TRP A 427 61.95 -24.12 9.22
C TRP A 427 61.45 -25.52 9.65
N SER A 428 62.37 -26.37 10.11
CA SER A 428 62.12 -27.70 10.68
C SER A 428 63.04 -27.89 11.90
N GLY A 429 62.51 -28.45 12.98
CA GLY A 429 63.24 -28.68 14.23
C GLY A 429 63.01 -30.09 14.81
N SER A 430 63.05 -30.18 16.14
CA SER A 430 62.83 -31.40 16.92
C SER A 430 62.05 -31.10 18.21
N SER A 431 61.13 -30.15 18.12
CA SER A 431 60.36 -29.54 19.20
C SER A 431 59.00 -29.07 18.64
N HIS A 432 58.03 -28.72 19.47
CA HIS A 432 56.63 -28.56 19.04
C HIS A 432 56.25 -27.08 18.82
N PRO A 433 56.29 -26.56 17.58
CA PRO A 433 55.74 -25.24 17.27
C PRO A 433 54.21 -25.23 17.45
N TRP A 434 53.67 -24.50 18.43
CA TRP A 434 52.25 -24.60 18.76
C TRP A 434 51.36 -23.56 18.06
N ARG A 435 51.53 -22.27 18.37
CA ARG A 435 50.72 -21.18 17.80
C ARG A 435 51.62 -20.11 17.20
N LEU A 436 51.11 -19.39 16.20
CA LEU A 436 51.94 -18.49 15.38
C LEU A 436 51.19 -17.27 14.86
N THR A 437 51.94 -16.24 14.48
CA THR A 437 51.43 -15.02 13.85
C THR A 437 52.43 -14.49 12.81
N THR A 438 51.97 -13.97 11.67
CA THR A 438 52.83 -13.50 10.56
C THR A 438 52.69 -12.01 10.31
N ASN A 439 53.81 -11.26 10.30
CA ASN A 439 53.81 -9.85 9.92
C ASN A 439 54.09 -9.63 8.41
N GLY A 440 53.94 -10.66 7.58
CA GLY A 440 54.26 -10.66 6.16
C GLY A 440 55.77 -10.79 5.85
N THR A 441 56.65 -10.32 6.74
CA THR A 441 58.12 -10.47 6.61
C THR A 441 58.68 -11.63 7.44
N SER A 442 57.97 -12.05 8.50
CA SER A 442 58.37 -13.14 9.39
C SER A 442 57.17 -13.78 10.06
N VAL A 443 57.27 -15.10 10.26
CA VAL A 443 56.41 -15.87 11.15
C VAL A 443 57.05 -15.88 12.53
N PHE A 444 56.27 -15.54 13.55
CA PHE A 444 56.61 -15.64 14.96
C PHE A 444 55.80 -16.79 15.56
N PHE A 445 56.40 -17.66 16.37
CA PHE A 445 55.74 -18.84 16.92
C PHE A 445 56.18 -19.19 18.33
N THR A 446 55.28 -19.78 19.10
CA THR A 446 55.57 -20.41 20.39
C THR A 446 56.05 -21.84 20.20
N ASP A 447 56.98 -22.29 21.04
CA ASP A 447 57.40 -23.69 21.14
C ASP A 447 57.41 -24.08 22.63
N ASP A 448 56.46 -24.91 23.03
CA ASP A 448 56.24 -25.26 24.44
C ASP A 448 57.37 -26.13 25.01
N SER A 449 57.86 -27.03 24.18
CA SER A 449 58.79 -28.12 24.49
C SER A 449 60.23 -27.63 24.52
N ALA A 450 60.59 -26.69 23.65
CA ALA A 450 61.81 -25.91 23.80
C ALA A 450 61.66 -24.76 24.83
N SER A 451 60.44 -24.45 25.28
CA SER A 451 60.11 -23.32 26.16
C SER A 451 60.65 -21.99 25.63
N THR A 452 60.32 -21.69 24.37
CA THR A 452 60.82 -20.53 23.61
C THR A 452 59.72 -19.82 22.83
N VAL A 453 59.99 -18.57 22.46
CA VAL A 453 59.30 -17.87 21.36
C VAL A 453 60.32 -17.59 20.28
N ASN A 454 59.95 -17.89 19.04
CA ASN A 454 60.84 -18.02 17.89
C ASN A 454 60.35 -17.20 16.70
N LYS A 455 61.27 -16.93 15.76
CA LYS A 455 61.01 -16.14 14.54
C LYS A 455 61.70 -16.78 13.34
N VAL A 456 61.00 -16.90 12.21
CA VAL A 456 61.57 -17.33 10.91
C VAL A 456 61.09 -16.40 9.78
N PRO A 457 61.93 -16.06 8.77
CA PRO A 457 61.49 -15.27 7.62
C PRO A 457 60.37 -15.97 6.82
N THR A 458 59.42 -15.21 6.26
CA THR A 458 58.33 -15.75 5.41
C THR A 458 58.83 -16.34 4.07
N THR A 459 60.07 -16.02 3.68
CA THR A 459 60.82 -16.62 2.57
C THR A 459 61.54 -17.93 2.93
N GLY A 460 61.53 -18.32 4.20
CA GLY A 460 62.44 -19.32 4.76
C GLY A 460 63.82 -18.73 5.08
N GLY A 461 64.59 -19.43 5.92
CA GLY A 461 65.93 -18.99 6.34
C GLY A 461 66.28 -19.48 7.74
N ALA A 462 67.29 -18.87 8.35
CA ALA A 462 67.66 -19.16 9.74
C ALA A 462 66.54 -18.74 10.71
N MET A 463 66.13 -19.66 11.58
CA MET A 463 65.26 -19.37 12.71
C MET A 463 66.05 -18.66 13.81
N THR A 464 65.42 -17.69 14.48
CA THR A 464 65.98 -16.94 15.62
C THR A 464 65.10 -17.14 16.85
N VAL A 465 65.69 -17.62 17.94
CA VAL A 465 65.06 -17.59 19.27
C VAL A 465 65.00 -16.14 19.74
N ILE A 466 63.80 -15.62 20.02
CA ILE A 466 63.59 -14.25 20.49
C ILE A 466 63.21 -14.16 21.97
N ALA A 467 62.70 -15.25 22.55
CA ALA A 467 62.55 -15.41 24.00
C ALA A 467 62.87 -16.86 24.40
N SER A 468 63.51 -17.05 25.56
CA SER A 468 63.84 -18.36 26.14
C SER A 468 63.40 -18.44 27.61
N GLY A 469 63.27 -19.66 28.14
CA GLY A 469 62.75 -19.86 29.50
C GLY A 469 61.28 -19.43 29.62
N GLN A 470 60.48 -19.78 28.61
CA GLN A 470 59.05 -19.46 28.49
C GLN A 470 58.27 -20.78 28.62
N THR A 471 58.07 -21.29 29.83
CA THR A 471 57.65 -22.68 30.05
C THR A 471 56.15 -22.83 29.81
N GLY A 472 55.80 -23.76 28.90
CA GLY A 472 54.43 -23.86 28.39
C GLY A 472 54.03 -22.64 27.54
N ALA A 473 54.95 -22.09 26.75
CA ALA A 473 54.63 -21.02 25.79
C ALA A 473 53.46 -21.44 24.88
N ALA A 474 52.32 -20.75 25.01
CA ALA A 474 51.04 -21.22 24.47
C ALA A 474 50.52 -20.30 23.36
N GLY A 475 49.60 -19.37 23.66
CA GLY A 475 49.04 -18.46 22.68
C GLY A 475 49.99 -17.30 22.34
N ILE A 476 49.95 -16.82 21.10
CA ILE A 476 50.70 -15.64 20.64
C ILE A 476 49.82 -14.72 19.79
N ALA A 477 49.94 -13.41 20.01
CA ALA A 477 49.29 -12.35 19.27
C ALA A 477 50.27 -11.18 19.04
N ARG A 478 49.83 -10.15 18.31
CA ARG A 478 50.61 -8.92 18.12
C ARG A 478 49.73 -7.71 17.86
N ASP A 479 50.31 -6.53 18.04
CA ASP A 479 49.87 -5.30 17.36
C ASP A 479 50.85 -4.96 16.21
N SER A 480 50.93 -3.70 15.77
CA SER A 480 51.89 -3.25 14.73
C SER A 480 53.32 -3.05 15.24
N THR A 481 53.53 -3.05 16.55
CA THR A 481 54.77 -2.69 17.27
C THR A 481 55.32 -3.82 18.14
N SER A 482 54.45 -4.65 18.70
CA SER A 482 54.74 -5.55 19.82
C SER A 482 54.12 -6.94 19.63
N LEU A 483 54.85 -7.97 20.05
CA LEU A 483 54.38 -9.34 20.24
C LEU A 483 53.87 -9.50 21.67
N TYR A 484 52.90 -10.40 21.84
CA TYR A 484 52.34 -10.79 23.12
C TYR A 484 52.14 -12.30 23.16
N TRP A 485 52.50 -12.95 24.26
CA TRP A 485 52.26 -14.38 24.42
C TRP A 485 51.87 -14.75 25.85
N THR A 486 51.30 -15.94 26.02
CA THR A 486 51.06 -16.54 27.33
C THR A 486 52.05 -17.67 27.61
N THR A 487 52.43 -17.85 28.88
CA THR A 487 53.12 -19.06 29.34
C THR A 487 52.21 -19.80 30.32
N GLN A 488 51.69 -20.95 29.89
CA GLN A 488 50.67 -21.70 30.60
C GLN A 488 51.19 -22.23 31.96
N THR A 489 52.47 -22.63 32.01
CA THR A 489 53.08 -23.24 33.19
C THR A 489 53.64 -22.19 34.16
N ASP A 490 54.35 -21.17 33.67
CA ASP A 490 54.83 -20.08 34.54
C ASP A 490 53.70 -19.13 34.98
N GLY A 491 52.52 -19.23 34.34
CA GLY A 491 51.34 -18.45 34.66
C GLY A 491 51.49 -16.96 34.35
N THR A 492 52.04 -16.62 33.17
CA THR A 492 52.30 -15.22 32.79
C THR A 492 51.69 -14.81 31.45
N VAL A 493 51.54 -13.48 31.28
CA VAL A 493 51.31 -12.82 30.00
C VAL A 493 52.47 -11.88 29.74
N MET A 494 53.12 -12.03 28.59
CA MET A 494 54.39 -11.39 28.25
C MET A 494 54.26 -10.47 27.03
N LYS A 495 55.14 -9.47 26.94
CA LYS A 495 55.24 -8.49 25.85
C LYS A 495 56.69 -8.32 25.39
N MET A 496 56.91 -8.13 24.09
CA MET A 496 58.21 -7.76 23.52
C MET A 496 58.03 -6.92 22.23
N PRO A 497 58.88 -5.92 21.93
CA PRO A 497 58.84 -5.22 20.65
C PRO A 497 59.17 -6.14 19.46
N ILE A 498 58.45 -6.03 18.34
CA ILE A 498 58.58 -6.85 17.12
C ILE A 498 59.99 -6.76 16.48
N LEU A 499 60.68 -5.64 16.71
CA LEU A 499 62.03 -5.37 16.21
C LEU A 499 63.14 -5.88 17.15
N GLY A 500 62.78 -6.49 18.29
CA GLY A 500 63.70 -6.81 19.38
C GLY A 500 63.67 -5.77 20.50
N GLY A 501 63.99 -6.19 21.72
CA GLY A 501 63.97 -5.35 22.91
C GLY A 501 63.90 -6.17 24.19
N ALA A 502 63.73 -5.49 25.33
CA ALA A 502 63.46 -6.17 26.60
C ALA A 502 62.07 -6.83 26.59
N ILE A 503 61.99 -8.00 27.23
CA ILE A 503 60.72 -8.69 27.51
C ILE A 503 60.10 -8.07 28.78
N VAL A 504 58.79 -7.83 28.75
CA VAL A 504 58.03 -7.25 29.87
C VAL A 504 56.91 -8.20 30.26
N THR A 505 56.88 -8.63 31.52
CA THR A 505 55.75 -9.34 32.10
C THR A 505 54.61 -8.37 32.37
N LEU A 506 53.47 -8.57 31.72
CA LEU A 506 52.25 -7.78 31.94
C LEU A 506 51.39 -8.38 33.08
N ALA A 507 51.31 -9.71 33.16
CA ALA A 507 50.57 -10.43 34.20
C ALA A 507 51.38 -11.66 34.67
N SER A 508 51.17 -12.06 35.93
CA SER A 508 51.92 -13.15 36.59
C SER A 508 51.10 -13.78 37.72
N GLY A 509 51.20 -15.09 37.93
CA GLY A 509 50.35 -15.82 38.88
C GLY A 509 48.97 -16.18 38.31
N GLU A 510 48.87 -16.24 36.99
CA GLU A 510 47.68 -16.63 36.24
C GLU A 510 47.60 -18.15 36.12
N SER A 511 46.47 -18.76 36.47
CA SER A 511 46.32 -20.21 36.38
C SER A 511 45.95 -20.63 34.95
N SER A 512 46.90 -21.25 34.24
CA SER A 512 46.71 -21.82 32.90
C SER A 512 46.29 -20.78 31.81
N PRO A 513 47.05 -19.68 31.59
CA PRO A 513 46.75 -18.74 30.50
C PRO A 513 47.11 -19.34 29.12
N VAL A 514 46.12 -19.58 28.25
CA VAL A 514 46.32 -20.36 26.99
C VAL A 514 46.20 -19.58 25.68
N ARG A 515 45.43 -18.48 25.63
CA ARG A 515 45.32 -17.61 24.46
C ARG A 515 45.36 -16.16 24.89
N VAL A 516 45.83 -15.31 23.98
CA VAL A 516 45.88 -13.86 24.13
C VAL A 516 45.43 -13.19 22.84
N ALA A 517 44.72 -12.07 22.96
CA ALA A 517 44.41 -11.12 21.89
C ALA A 517 44.65 -9.69 22.40
N VAL A 518 44.81 -8.71 21.49
CA VAL A 518 45.11 -7.32 21.87
C VAL A 518 44.27 -6.32 21.08
N ASP A 519 43.88 -5.23 21.75
CA ASP A 519 43.38 -4.02 21.10
C ASP A 519 44.45 -2.90 21.20
N ALA A 520 44.09 -1.64 20.89
CA ALA A 520 45.03 -0.50 20.97
C ALA A 520 45.46 -0.10 22.41
N THR A 521 44.89 -0.72 23.44
CA THR A 521 44.99 -0.33 24.85
C THR A 521 45.42 -1.48 25.78
N SER A 522 44.98 -2.70 25.50
CA SER A 522 45.01 -3.83 26.44
C SER A 522 45.20 -5.19 25.78
N ALA A 523 45.77 -6.12 26.54
CA ALA A 523 45.79 -7.55 26.23
C ALA A 523 44.67 -8.26 26.99
N TYR A 524 44.00 -9.19 26.30
CA TYR A 524 42.90 -10.01 26.78
C TYR A 524 43.31 -11.47 26.71
N PHE A 525 43.06 -12.25 27.76
CA PHE A 525 43.55 -13.63 27.84
C PHE A 525 42.59 -14.57 28.58
N SER A 526 42.67 -15.85 28.25
CA SER A 526 41.84 -16.93 28.80
C SER A 526 42.62 -17.81 29.78
N CYS A 527 42.10 -17.96 31.01
CA CYS A 527 42.52 -18.98 31.97
C CYS A 527 41.77 -20.29 31.67
N TYR A 528 42.45 -21.29 31.11
CA TYR A 528 41.87 -22.60 30.82
C TYR A 528 41.89 -23.50 32.06
N THR A 529 40.84 -23.40 32.87
CA THR A 529 40.48 -24.33 33.94
C THR A 529 38.96 -24.55 33.96
N SER A 530 38.48 -25.57 34.67
CA SER A 530 37.04 -25.88 34.79
C SER A 530 36.20 -24.75 35.42
N THR A 531 36.84 -23.82 36.14
CA THR A 531 36.26 -22.58 36.68
C THR A 531 37.06 -21.36 36.23
N GLY A 532 37.46 -21.39 34.96
CA GLY A 532 38.32 -20.41 34.30
C GLY A 532 37.70 -19.02 34.14
N ALA A 533 38.45 -18.14 33.47
CA ALA A 533 38.10 -16.74 33.35
C ALA A 533 38.63 -16.11 32.05
N ILE A 534 37.97 -15.04 31.62
CA ILE A 534 38.52 -14.07 30.66
C ILE A 534 39.02 -12.86 31.45
N ARG A 535 40.27 -12.50 31.26
CA ARG A 535 40.95 -11.41 31.97
C ARG A 535 41.58 -10.40 30.99
N LYS A 536 41.89 -9.22 31.50
CA LYS A 536 42.40 -8.05 30.76
C LYS A 536 43.54 -7.39 31.52
N VAL A 537 44.58 -6.93 30.82
CA VAL A 537 45.68 -6.13 31.39
C VAL A 537 46.11 -5.02 30.41
N PRO A 538 46.40 -3.78 30.86
CA PRO A 538 46.83 -2.71 29.96
C PRO A 538 48.19 -3.02 29.28
N LEU A 539 48.39 -2.58 28.03
CA LEU A 539 49.63 -2.85 27.28
C LEU A 539 50.86 -2.10 27.81
N GLY A 540 50.67 -1.14 28.72
CA GLY A 540 51.73 -0.47 29.47
C GLY A 540 52.06 -1.13 30.82
N GLY A 541 51.41 -2.26 31.14
CA GLY A 541 51.38 -2.83 32.49
C GLY A 541 50.30 -2.18 33.37
N GLY A 542 49.95 -2.83 34.47
CA GLY A 542 48.93 -2.35 35.41
C GLY A 542 48.20 -3.50 36.11
N THR A 543 47.06 -3.20 36.72
CA THR A 543 46.23 -4.20 37.42
C THR A 543 45.53 -5.13 36.43
N VAL A 544 45.69 -6.45 36.61
CA VAL A 544 44.91 -7.46 35.88
C VAL A 544 43.46 -7.41 36.35
N THR A 545 42.55 -7.18 35.41
CA THR A 545 41.11 -7.11 35.63
C THR A 545 40.45 -8.38 35.12
N THR A 546 39.62 -9.02 35.94
CA THR A 546 38.78 -10.15 35.48
C THR A 546 37.52 -9.59 34.83
N LEU A 547 37.26 -9.93 33.57
CA LEU A 547 36.07 -9.49 32.83
C LEU A 547 34.92 -10.48 33.02
N ALA A 548 35.16 -11.77 32.78
CA ALA A 548 34.21 -12.84 33.00
C ALA A 548 34.84 -13.94 33.85
N ALA A 549 34.24 -14.24 35.01
CA ALA A 549 34.64 -15.33 35.91
C ALA A 549 33.79 -16.59 35.67
N SER A 550 34.20 -17.72 36.27
CA SER A 550 33.45 -18.99 36.27
C SER A 550 33.02 -19.47 34.87
N GLN A 551 33.90 -19.32 33.88
CA GLN A 551 33.70 -19.85 32.53
C GLN A 551 34.19 -21.31 32.50
N ALA A 552 33.45 -22.19 31.83
CA ALA A 552 33.77 -23.61 31.77
C ALA A 552 34.88 -23.86 30.72
N SER A 553 36.14 -23.95 31.17
CA SER A 553 37.30 -24.24 30.31
C SER A 553 37.42 -23.32 29.07
N PRO A 554 37.50 -21.98 29.23
CA PRO A 554 37.58 -21.06 28.10
C PRO A 554 38.91 -21.20 27.36
N ILE A 555 38.86 -21.35 26.03
CA ILE A 555 40.05 -21.51 25.18
C ILE A 555 40.31 -20.23 24.39
N ALA A 556 39.49 -19.96 23.37
CA ALA A 556 39.77 -18.89 22.42
C ALA A 556 39.40 -17.52 22.97
N VAL A 557 40.14 -16.50 22.56
CA VAL A 557 39.78 -15.09 22.78
C VAL A 557 40.16 -14.28 21.55
N ALA A 558 39.28 -13.38 21.12
CA ALA A 558 39.60 -12.32 20.16
C ALA A 558 38.87 -11.02 20.57
N VAL A 559 39.26 -9.90 19.97
CA VAL A 559 38.75 -8.58 20.34
C VAL A 559 38.62 -7.70 19.10
N ASP A 560 37.62 -6.82 19.08
CA ASP A 560 37.51 -5.70 18.15
C ASP A 560 37.37 -4.36 18.89
N SER A 561 37.01 -3.29 18.17
CA SER A 561 36.90 -1.94 18.75
C SER A 561 35.83 -1.77 19.85
N GLY A 562 34.91 -2.73 20.02
CA GLY A 562 33.84 -2.66 21.03
C GLY A 562 33.69 -3.91 21.90
N TRP A 563 34.02 -5.09 21.38
CA TRP A 563 33.68 -6.37 22.01
C TRP A 563 34.87 -7.32 22.15
N VAL A 564 34.92 -8.01 23.29
CA VAL A 564 35.73 -9.22 23.52
C VAL A 564 34.85 -10.43 23.25
N TYR A 565 35.35 -11.35 22.45
CA TYR A 565 34.71 -12.61 22.09
C TYR A 565 35.52 -13.77 22.64
N TRP A 566 34.87 -14.83 23.14
CA TRP A 566 35.55 -16.05 23.59
C TRP A 566 34.74 -17.31 23.32
N THR A 567 35.45 -18.45 23.32
CA THR A 567 34.83 -19.78 23.41
C THR A 567 34.94 -20.35 24.81
N ASP A 568 33.98 -21.18 25.20
CA ASP A 568 34.07 -22.08 26.35
C ASP A 568 33.67 -23.51 25.95
N ALA A 569 33.51 -24.43 26.90
CA ALA A 569 33.20 -25.83 26.61
C ALA A 569 31.96 -26.08 25.72
N SER A 570 30.99 -25.15 25.65
CA SER A 570 29.75 -25.35 24.88
C SER A 570 29.15 -24.10 24.21
N ALA A 571 29.82 -22.95 24.25
CA ALA A 571 29.31 -21.72 23.65
C ALA A 571 30.39 -20.78 23.09
N VAL A 572 29.96 -19.93 22.14
CA VAL A 572 30.62 -18.65 21.84
C VAL A 572 29.92 -17.54 22.61
N LYS A 573 30.70 -16.65 23.24
CA LYS A 573 30.22 -15.55 24.08
C LYS A 573 30.89 -14.24 23.69
N LYS A 574 30.24 -13.12 24.01
CA LYS A 574 30.81 -11.76 23.88
C LYS A 574 30.47 -10.86 25.07
N MET A 575 31.31 -9.86 25.32
CA MET A 575 31.01 -8.75 26.24
C MET A 575 31.76 -7.47 25.84
N PRO A 576 31.36 -6.27 26.30
CA PRO A 576 32.05 -5.04 25.93
C PRO A 576 33.49 -4.98 26.45
N VAL A 577 34.40 -4.33 25.72
CA VAL A 577 35.82 -4.18 26.10
C VAL A 577 36.05 -3.46 27.45
N GLY A 578 35.07 -2.68 27.92
CA GLY A 578 35.08 -2.04 29.24
C GLY A 578 34.58 -2.93 30.39
N GLY A 579 34.16 -4.17 30.11
CA GLY A 579 33.31 -4.96 31.01
C GLY A 579 31.82 -4.65 30.81
N GLY A 580 30.95 -5.47 31.43
CA GLY A 580 29.50 -5.36 31.28
C GLY A 580 28.82 -6.72 31.40
N ALA A 581 27.60 -6.83 30.88
CA ALA A 581 26.90 -8.12 30.79
C ALA A 581 27.52 -9.03 29.72
N THR A 582 27.68 -10.31 30.05
CA THR A 582 28.04 -11.36 29.09
C THR A 582 26.82 -11.75 28.25
N VAL A 583 26.98 -11.73 26.93
CA VAL A 583 26.00 -12.21 25.96
C VAL A 583 26.46 -13.58 25.44
N VAL A 584 25.58 -14.58 25.47
CA VAL A 584 25.80 -15.85 24.76
C VAL A 584 25.44 -15.63 23.30
N LEU A 585 26.43 -15.75 22.42
CA LEU A 585 26.29 -15.45 20.98
C LEU A 585 25.93 -16.71 20.18
N ALA A 586 26.50 -17.86 20.57
CA ALA A 586 26.16 -19.16 19.99
C ALA A 586 26.13 -20.22 21.11
N PRO A 587 24.95 -20.66 21.59
CA PRO A 587 24.84 -21.77 22.53
C PRO A 587 24.98 -23.14 21.82
N GLY A 588 25.12 -24.22 22.60
CA GLY A 588 24.99 -25.60 22.11
C GLY A 588 26.12 -26.12 21.21
N GLN A 589 27.28 -25.44 21.22
CA GLN A 589 28.41 -25.75 20.34
C GLN A 589 29.20 -26.96 20.84
N GLN A 590 29.78 -27.74 19.92
CA GLN A 590 30.48 -28.98 20.26
C GLN A 590 31.99 -28.72 20.43
N GLN A 591 32.37 -28.31 21.64
CA GLN A 591 33.76 -27.95 22.01
C GLN A 591 34.37 -26.89 21.08
N PRO A 592 33.84 -25.64 21.06
CA PRO A 592 34.38 -24.57 20.21
C PRO A 592 35.80 -24.16 20.66
N ASN A 593 36.78 -24.30 19.77
CA ASN A 593 38.21 -24.40 20.12
C ASN A 593 39.05 -23.18 19.71
N SER A 594 38.82 -22.61 18.52
CA SER A 594 39.41 -21.34 18.08
C SER A 594 38.37 -20.44 17.42
N LEU A 595 38.60 -19.13 17.44
CA LEU A 595 37.69 -18.14 16.85
C LEU A 595 38.45 -17.00 16.14
N ALA A 596 37.87 -16.50 15.05
CA ALA A 596 38.37 -15.37 14.26
C ALA A 596 37.24 -14.38 13.95
N LEU A 597 37.61 -13.13 13.65
CA LEU A 597 36.67 -12.02 13.43
C LEU A 597 36.89 -11.39 12.06
N ASP A 598 35.82 -10.91 11.42
CA ASP A 598 35.91 -9.87 10.39
C ASP A 598 35.12 -8.61 10.78
N ALA A 599 34.81 -7.72 9.82
CA ALA A 599 34.04 -6.50 10.08
C ALA A 599 32.58 -6.75 10.49
N THR A 600 32.03 -7.95 10.23
CA THR A 600 30.59 -8.26 10.29
C THR A 600 30.23 -9.52 11.07
N ARG A 601 31.17 -10.48 11.16
CA ARG A 601 30.90 -11.83 11.67
C ARG A 601 31.98 -12.33 12.64
N VAL A 602 31.56 -13.27 13.47
CA VAL A 602 32.42 -14.16 14.26
C VAL A 602 32.45 -15.52 13.57
N TYR A 603 33.62 -16.13 13.47
CA TYR A 603 33.85 -17.45 12.92
C TYR A 603 34.52 -18.34 13.98
N TRP A 604 34.18 -19.62 14.06
CA TRP A 604 34.83 -20.55 15.01
C TRP A 604 34.89 -21.99 14.50
N THR A 605 35.75 -22.78 15.14
CA THR A 605 35.91 -24.22 14.91
C THR A 605 35.32 -25.02 16.06
N ASN A 606 34.39 -25.95 15.78
CA ASN A 606 33.92 -26.94 16.75
C ASN A 606 34.80 -28.18 16.66
N PHE A 607 35.55 -28.48 17.73
CA PHE A 607 36.45 -29.63 17.76
C PHE A 607 35.71 -30.97 17.83
N GLY A 608 34.53 -30.99 18.49
CA GLY A 608 33.79 -32.22 18.78
C GLY A 608 32.95 -32.76 17.62
N ASP A 609 32.43 -31.90 16.73
CA ASP A 609 31.59 -32.28 15.58
C ASP A 609 32.29 -32.08 14.21
N GLY A 610 33.47 -31.46 14.18
CA GLY A 610 34.22 -31.21 12.95
C GLY A 610 33.71 -30.06 12.09
N THR A 611 32.80 -29.22 12.60
CA THR A 611 32.23 -28.09 11.86
C THR A 611 33.05 -26.81 11.98
N VAL A 612 32.91 -25.98 10.95
CA VAL A 612 33.33 -24.58 10.94
C VAL A 612 32.07 -23.73 10.85
N MET A 613 31.92 -22.79 11.77
CA MET A 613 30.67 -22.08 12.04
C MET A 613 30.87 -20.56 11.93
N ALA A 614 29.77 -19.83 11.70
CA ALA A 614 29.75 -18.38 11.72
C ALA A 614 28.44 -17.80 12.28
N VAL A 615 28.48 -16.55 12.74
CA VAL A 615 27.30 -15.78 13.17
C VAL A 615 27.55 -14.28 13.01
N ALA A 616 26.49 -13.46 12.89
CA ALA A 616 26.60 -12.00 12.95
C ALA A 616 27.14 -11.52 14.32
N LYS A 617 27.78 -10.34 14.33
CA LYS A 617 28.62 -9.88 15.45
C LYS A 617 27.95 -9.46 16.76
#